data_AF-A0A919SPX5-F1
#
_entry.id   AF-A0A919SPX5-F1
#
_cell.length_a   1.000
_cell.length_b   1.000
_cell.length_c   1.000
_cell.angle_alpha   90.00
_cell.angle_beta   90.00
_cell.angle_gamma   90.00
#
_symmetry.space_group_name_H-M   'P 1'
#
loop_
_entity.id
_entity.type
_entity.pdbx_description
1 polymer ?
#
loop_
_entity_poly.entity_id
_entity_poly.type
_entity_poly.pdbx_seq_one_letter_code
_entity_poly.pdbx_strand_id
1 'polypeptide(L)'
;MDSLRAVAVTTTGRFAGPDLLQVWSSDHIDRLLVNKAQQPRNGATAESRGLGWSPADANALLTDFLDELVYDMTGGGRVEIVGVSGNPPLDHEDARVYTTAMRAAADATLPSIKYCVTRDREFRCAKDLDGHVEILYPDEFLTLVRRSRAALAVGGMRPRSH
;
A
#
# COMPACT_ATOMS: atom_id res chain seq x y z
N MET A 1 -5.86 6.81 -4.41
CA MET A 1 -7.19 6.99 -3.76
C MET A 1 -7.83 5.66 -3.38
N ASP A 2 -8.14 4.76 -4.33
CA ASP A 2 -8.82 3.51 -3.96
C ASP A 2 -7.91 2.43 -3.35
N SER A 3 -6.62 2.38 -3.69
CA SER A 3 -5.64 1.56 -2.95
C SER A 3 -5.47 2.04 -1.50
N LEU A 4 -5.43 3.37 -1.30
CA LEU A 4 -5.43 3.98 0.02
C LEU A 4 -6.73 3.68 0.79
N ARG A 5 -7.89 3.67 0.12
CA ARG A 5 -9.14 3.23 0.74
C ARG A 5 -9.14 1.75 1.08
N ALA A 6 -8.56 0.89 0.24
CA ALA A 6 -8.45 -0.54 0.53
C ALA A 6 -7.57 -0.79 1.76
N VAL A 7 -6.48 -0.05 1.90
CA VAL A 7 -5.65 -0.02 3.11
C VAL A 7 -6.42 0.59 4.28
N ALA A 8 -7.14 1.69 4.09
CA ALA A 8 -7.93 2.32 5.16
C ALA A 8 -9.06 1.42 5.68
N VAL A 9 -9.60 0.48 4.89
CA VAL A 9 -10.58 -0.51 5.38
C VAL A 9 -9.98 -1.45 6.43
N THR A 10 -8.65 -1.50 6.57
CA THR A 10 -7.97 -2.20 7.67
C THR A 10 -7.79 -1.31 8.90
N THR A 11 -8.59 -0.24 9.09
CA THR A 11 -8.61 0.76 10.19
C THR A 11 -8.46 0.26 11.62
N THR A 12 -8.49 -1.06 11.84
CA THR A 12 -8.04 -1.69 13.09
C THR A 12 -6.51 -1.79 13.21
N GLY A 13 -5.74 -1.30 12.24
CA GLY A 13 -4.28 -1.43 12.16
C GLY A 13 -3.80 -2.85 11.89
N ARG A 14 -4.69 -3.80 11.56
CA ARG A 14 -4.41 -5.24 11.56
C ARG A 14 -4.91 -5.94 10.30
N PHE A 15 -4.10 -6.84 9.76
CA PHE A 15 -4.45 -7.63 8.59
C PHE A 15 -5.50 -8.69 8.93
N ALA A 16 -5.17 -9.62 9.83
CA ALA A 16 -6.07 -10.71 10.21
C ALA A 16 -5.95 -11.12 11.68
N GLY A 17 -4.72 -11.13 12.23
CA GLY A 17 -4.40 -11.55 13.60
C GLY A 17 -3.96 -10.40 14.50
N PRO A 18 -3.15 -10.67 15.55
CA PRO A 18 -2.60 -9.61 16.41
C PRO A 18 -1.59 -8.73 15.68
N ASP A 19 -1.04 -9.22 14.57
CA ASP A 19 -0.01 -8.54 13.78
C ASP A 19 -0.57 -7.30 13.10
N LEU A 20 0.17 -6.20 13.26
CA LEU A 20 -0.15 -4.95 12.61
C LEU A 20 0.09 -5.08 11.09
N LEU A 21 -0.85 -4.57 10.31
CA LEU A 21 -0.61 -4.39 8.88
C LEU A 21 0.34 -3.22 8.73
N GLN A 22 1.61 -3.46 8.40
CA GLN A 22 2.58 -2.38 8.18
C GLN A 22 2.37 -1.70 6.83
N VAL A 23 2.21 -0.37 6.82
CA VAL A 23 2.14 0.44 5.60
C VAL A 23 3.48 1.11 5.39
N TRP A 24 4.04 1.01 4.19
CA TRP A 24 5.34 1.59 3.87
C TRP A 24 5.23 2.61 2.75
N SER A 25 5.96 3.72 2.89
CA SER A 25 6.03 4.79 1.88
C SER A 25 7.49 5.07 1.46
N SER A 26 7.66 5.93 0.46
CA SER A 26 8.93 6.48 0.02
C SER A 26 8.77 7.93 -0.40
N ASP A 27 9.89 8.67 -0.50
CA ASP A 27 9.92 10.06 -0.98
C ASP A 27 9.15 10.30 -2.27
N HIS A 28 9.14 9.29 -3.13
CA HIS A 28 8.45 9.34 -4.41
C HIS A 28 6.93 9.27 -4.22
N ILE A 29 6.44 8.31 -3.43
CA ILE A 29 5.02 8.14 -3.12
C ILE A 29 4.50 9.40 -2.40
N ASP A 30 5.29 9.94 -1.48
CA ASP A 30 4.97 11.15 -0.73
C ASP A 30 4.76 12.35 -1.68
N ARG A 31 5.69 12.57 -2.62
CA ARG A 31 5.57 13.64 -3.63
C ARG A 31 4.40 13.41 -4.57
N LEU A 32 4.16 12.19 -5.01
CA LEU A 32 3.02 11.86 -5.86
C LEU A 32 1.69 12.14 -5.17
N LEU A 33 1.56 11.81 -3.88
CA LEU A 33 0.36 12.08 -3.09
C LEU A 33 0.07 13.59 -3.05
N VAL A 34 1.08 14.39 -2.71
CA VAL A 34 0.98 15.86 -2.65
C VAL A 34 0.63 16.44 -4.02
N ASN A 35 1.35 16.04 -5.07
CA ASN A 35 1.09 16.50 -6.44
C ASN A 35 -0.34 16.14 -6.88
N LYS A 36 -0.81 14.93 -6.57
CA LYS A 36 -2.15 14.47 -6.91
C LYS A 36 -3.24 15.21 -6.13
N ALA A 37 -3.01 15.55 -4.87
CA ALA A 37 -3.95 16.35 -4.07
C ALA A 37 -4.10 17.77 -4.63
N GLN A 38 -2.99 18.37 -5.09
CA GLN A 38 -2.98 19.72 -5.67
C GLN A 38 -3.59 19.80 -7.08
N GLN A 39 -3.59 18.70 -7.84
CA GLN A 39 -4.19 18.68 -9.18
C GLN A 39 -5.66 19.17 -9.16
N PRO A 40 -6.10 19.93 -10.19
CA PRO A 40 -7.44 20.50 -10.21
C PRO A 40 -8.51 19.42 -10.27
N ARG A 41 -9.68 19.69 -9.68
CA ARG A 41 -10.82 18.74 -9.70
C ARG A 41 -11.33 18.44 -11.11
N ASN A 42 -11.21 19.41 -12.01
CA ASN A 42 -11.67 19.38 -13.39
C ASN A 42 -10.53 19.23 -14.40
N GLY A 43 -9.46 18.50 -14.06
CA GLY A 43 -8.39 18.14 -14.99
C GLY A 43 -8.90 17.52 -16.30
N ALA A 44 -8.21 17.82 -17.40
CA ALA A 44 -8.59 17.45 -18.76
C ALA A 44 -8.68 15.92 -18.96
N THR A 45 -7.87 15.16 -18.22
CA THR A 45 -7.83 13.70 -18.24
C THR A 45 -8.10 13.14 -16.84
N ALA A 46 -8.38 11.84 -16.71
CA ALA A 46 -8.57 11.22 -15.41
C ALA A 46 -7.29 11.29 -14.54
N GLU A 47 -6.13 11.17 -15.19
CA GLU A 47 -4.79 11.18 -14.59
C GLU A 47 -4.40 12.58 -14.11
N SER A 48 -5.00 13.64 -14.66
CA SER A 48 -4.77 15.04 -14.27
C SER A 48 -5.83 15.61 -13.33
N ARG A 49 -6.85 14.82 -12.94
CA ARG A 49 -7.85 15.21 -11.93
C ARG A 49 -7.37 14.89 -10.52
N GLY A 50 -7.46 15.86 -9.63
CA GLY A 50 -7.13 15.73 -8.22
C GLY A 50 -8.20 16.30 -7.29
N LEU A 51 -7.76 16.82 -6.15
CA LEU A 51 -8.65 17.39 -5.13
C LEU A 51 -8.76 18.92 -5.21
N GLY A 52 -7.88 19.56 -5.99
CA GLY A 52 -7.76 21.01 -6.11
C GLY A 52 -7.35 21.68 -4.79
N TRP A 53 -6.60 20.96 -3.96
CA TRP A 53 -6.18 21.44 -2.65
C TRP A 53 -5.04 22.44 -2.76
N SER A 54 -4.95 23.35 -1.79
CA SER A 54 -3.81 24.25 -1.71
C SER A 54 -2.53 23.44 -1.39
N PRO A 55 -1.34 23.96 -1.69
CA PRO A 55 -0.09 23.32 -1.29
C PRO A 55 0.00 23.07 0.22
N ALA A 56 -0.56 23.97 1.04
CA ALA A 56 -0.57 23.80 2.49
C ALA A 56 -1.44 22.61 2.91
N ASP A 57 -2.68 22.51 2.39
CA ASP A 57 -3.60 21.42 2.72
C ASP A 57 -3.09 20.07 2.21
N ALA A 58 -2.46 20.05 1.03
CA ALA A 58 -1.87 18.85 0.46
C ALA A 58 -0.66 18.35 1.27
N ASN A 59 0.15 19.24 1.82
CA ASN A 59 1.25 18.87 2.71
C ASN A 59 0.76 18.44 4.09
N ALA A 60 -0.29 19.08 4.63
CA ALA A 60 -0.92 18.63 5.87
C ALA A 60 -1.44 17.20 5.75
N LEU A 61 -2.07 16.85 4.62
CA LEU A 61 -2.46 15.46 4.32
C LEU A 61 -1.28 14.49 4.35
N LEU A 62 -0.12 14.90 3.83
CA LEU A 62 1.06 14.04 3.84
C LEU A 62 1.56 13.81 5.26
N THR A 63 1.57 14.85 6.10
CA THR A 63 1.89 14.73 7.53
C THR A 63 0.92 13.78 8.23
N ASP A 64 -0.38 14.00 8.07
CA ASP A 64 -1.41 13.13 8.68
C ASP A 64 -1.31 11.68 8.15
N PHE A 65 -1.07 11.51 6.86
CA PHE A 65 -0.90 10.19 6.24
C PHE A 65 0.34 9.45 6.75
N LEU A 66 1.47 10.12 6.89
CA LEU A 66 2.70 9.52 7.36
C LEU A 66 2.65 9.25 8.87
N ASP A 67 2.27 10.24 9.67
CA ASP A 67 2.32 10.13 11.13
C ASP A 67 1.20 9.21 11.65
N GLU A 68 -0.04 9.41 11.22
CA GLU A 68 -1.18 8.65 11.74
C GLU A 68 -1.26 7.25 11.11
N LEU A 69 -1.25 7.15 9.77
CA LEU A 69 -1.48 5.87 9.10
C LEU A 69 -0.20 5.02 9.02
N VAL A 70 0.93 5.59 8.59
CA VAL A 70 2.18 4.82 8.34
C VAL A 70 2.91 4.49 9.65
N TYR A 71 2.96 5.41 10.62
CA TYR A 71 3.67 5.18 11.86
C TYR A 71 2.76 4.70 13.00
N ASP A 72 1.78 5.50 13.42
CA ASP A 72 1.06 5.26 14.67
C ASP A 72 0.08 4.06 14.59
N MET A 73 -0.61 3.89 13.46
CA MET A 73 -1.62 2.84 13.33
C MET A 73 -1.09 1.49 12.83
N THR A 74 0.05 1.49 12.13
CA THR A 74 0.49 0.32 11.35
C THR A 74 1.88 -0.18 11.70
N GLY A 75 2.68 0.60 12.43
CA GLY A 75 4.07 0.26 12.75
C GLY A 75 4.95 0.09 11.51
N GLY A 76 4.55 0.73 10.40
CA GLY A 76 5.29 0.73 9.15
C GLY A 76 6.36 1.84 9.13
N GLY A 77 6.70 2.33 7.94
CA GLY A 77 7.73 3.34 7.84
C GLY A 77 8.03 3.85 6.43
N ARG A 78 9.16 4.54 6.32
CA ARG A 78 9.62 5.17 5.08
C ARG A 78 10.91 4.52 4.60
N VAL A 79 11.00 4.26 3.30
CA VAL A 79 12.22 3.77 2.65
C VAL A 79 12.79 4.81 1.68
N GLU A 80 14.11 4.90 1.65
CA GLU A 80 14.82 5.68 0.66
C GLU A 80 15.10 4.82 -0.60
N ILE A 81 14.73 5.35 -1.76
CA ILE A 81 14.91 4.68 -3.05
C ILE A 81 16.14 5.27 -3.76
N VAL A 82 17.22 4.48 -3.80
CA VAL A 82 18.49 4.84 -4.47
C VAL A 82 18.58 4.26 -5.90
N GLY A 83 17.68 3.35 -6.27
CA GLY A 83 17.58 2.75 -7.61
C GLY A 83 16.23 2.04 -7.77
N VAL A 84 15.85 1.65 -8.98
CA VAL A 84 14.54 1.02 -9.26
C VAL A 84 14.68 -0.44 -9.70
N SER A 85 13.86 -1.32 -9.12
CA SER A 85 13.69 -2.73 -9.46
C SER A 85 12.49 -2.94 -10.37
N GLY A 86 12.52 -4.01 -11.16
CA GLY A 86 11.43 -4.38 -12.05
C GLY A 86 11.34 -3.55 -13.34
N ASN A 87 12.35 -2.74 -13.68
CA ASN A 87 12.43 -2.04 -14.96
C ASN A 87 13.57 -2.61 -15.84
N PRO A 88 13.26 -3.20 -17.03
CA PRO A 88 11.94 -3.65 -17.48
C PRO A 88 11.43 -4.85 -16.64
N PRO A 89 10.12 -5.17 -16.59
CA PRO A 89 9.01 -4.74 -17.47
C PRO A 89 8.15 -3.54 -17.01
N LEU A 90 8.38 -2.96 -15.84
CA LEU A 90 7.59 -1.86 -15.29
C LEU A 90 8.03 -0.50 -15.85
N ASP A 91 7.09 0.44 -15.92
CA ASP A 91 7.42 1.83 -16.17
C ASP A 91 8.16 2.45 -14.97
N HIS A 92 8.61 3.70 -15.11
CA HIS A 92 9.40 4.34 -14.06
C HIS A 92 8.64 4.53 -12.74
N GLU A 93 7.33 4.77 -12.81
CA GLU A 93 6.50 5.06 -11.66
C GLU A 93 6.16 3.78 -10.89
N ASP A 94 5.72 2.76 -11.61
CA ASP A 94 5.43 1.43 -11.07
C ASP A 94 6.68 0.76 -10.52
N ALA A 95 7.83 0.92 -11.18
CA ALA A 95 9.11 0.41 -10.69
C ALA A 95 9.50 1.03 -9.34
N ARG A 96 9.18 2.30 -9.08
CA ARG A 96 9.43 2.94 -7.77
C ARG A 96 8.49 2.42 -6.69
N VAL A 97 7.20 2.24 -7.00
CA VAL A 97 6.24 1.63 -6.06
C VAL A 97 6.67 0.20 -5.73
N TYR A 98 7.01 -0.60 -6.75
CA TYR A 98 7.49 -1.96 -6.58
C TYR A 98 8.78 -2.02 -5.73
N THR A 99 9.73 -1.12 -5.99
CA THR A 99 10.97 -1.03 -5.20
C THR A 99 10.70 -0.68 -3.74
N THR A 100 9.71 0.18 -3.48
CA THR A 100 9.27 0.51 -2.11
C THR A 100 8.87 -0.77 -1.38
N ALA A 101 8.02 -1.60 -2.00
CA ALA A 101 7.61 -2.87 -1.40
C ALA A 101 8.80 -3.83 -1.20
N MET A 102 9.66 -3.99 -2.20
CA MET A 102 10.85 -4.84 -2.09
C MET A 102 11.77 -4.46 -0.93
N ARG A 103 11.93 -3.17 -0.65
CA ARG A 103 12.78 -2.66 0.44
C ARG A 103 12.06 -2.53 1.78
N ALA A 104 10.73 -2.50 1.79
CA ALA A 104 9.94 -2.44 3.01
C ALA A 104 10.32 -3.58 3.97
N ALA A 105 10.55 -3.26 5.24
CA ALA A 105 10.92 -4.22 6.27
C ALA A 105 12.05 -5.19 5.85
N ALA A 106 13.10 -4.69 5.17
CA ALA A 106 14.22 -5.53 4.71
C ALA A 106 14.92 -6.31 5.83
N ASP A 107 14.87 -5.82 7.06
CA ASP A 107 15.46 -6.46 8.24
C ASP A 107 14.51 -7.45 8.95
N ALA A 108 13.28 -7.65 8.44
CA ALA A 108 12.34 -8.60 9.02
C ALA A 108 12.71 -10.05 8.69
N THR A 109 12.48 -10.96 9.64
CA THR A 109 12.66 -12.41 9.43
C THR A 109 11.71 -12.91 8.34
N LEU A 110 12.28 -13.45 7.26
CA LEU A 110 11.53 -14.05 6.16
C LEU A 110 10.75 -15.30 6.62
N PRO A 111 9.59 -15.60 6.02
CA PRO A 111 8.99 -14.92 4.86
C PRO A 111 7.94 -13.85 5.26
N SER A 112 8.20 -12.58 4.91
CA SER A 112 7.18 -11.53 4.93
C SER A 112 6.60 -11.38 3.51
N ILE A 113 5.35 -11.78 3.32
CA ILE A 113 4.64 -11.52 2.05
C ILE A 113 4.30 -10.03 2.02
N LYS A 114 4.65 -9.38 0.91
CA LYS A 114 4.40 -7.95 0.68
C LYS A 114 3.30 -7.80 -0.37
N TYR A 115 2.40 -6.84 -0.16
CA TYR A 115 1.27 -6.62 -1.07
C TYR A 115 1.37 -5.24 -1.73
N CYS A 116 1.39 -5.22 -3.07
CA CYS A 116 1.22 -4.01 -3.87
C CYS A 116 -0.23 -3.94 -4.37
N VAL A 117 -0.98 -2.94 -3.93
CA VAL A 117 -2.38 -2.77 -4.34
C VAL A 117 -2.49 -1.71 -5.44
N THR A 118 -2.81 -2.12 -6.66
CA THR A 118 -2.89 -1.24 -7.83
C THR A 118 -4.13 -1.51 -8.68
N ARG A 119 -4.58 -0.51 -9.45
CA ARG A 119 -5.54 -0.70 -10.55
C ARG A 119 -4.87 -0.78 -11.92
N ASP A 120 -3.57 -0.53 -11.95
CA ASP A 120 -2.81 -0.60 -13.19
C ASP A 120 -2.76 -2.05 -13.65
N ARG A 121 -3.35 -2.30 -14.83
CA ARG A 121 -3.42 -3.63 -15.42
C ARG A 121 -2.05 -4.08 -15.91
N GLU A 122 -1.24 -3.16 -16.43
CA GLU A 122 0.09 -3.47 -16.94
C GLU A 122 1.01 -3.84 -15.79
N PHE A 123 0.99 -3.08 -14.70
CA PHE A 123 1.70 -3.43 -13.47
C PHE A 123 1.24 -4.80 -12.93
N ARG A 124 -0.08 -5.02 -12.85
CA ARG A 124 -0.64 -6.30 -12.35
C ARG A 124 -0.23 -7.51 -13.18
N CYS A 125 -0.07 -7.33 -14.49
CA CYS A 125 0.28 -8.38 -15.44
C CYS A 125 1.78 -8.47 -15.75
N ALA A 126 2.60 -7.63 -15.12
CA ALA A 126 4.05 -7.67 -15.25
C ALA A 126 4.59 -9.06 -14.85
N LYS A 127 5.46 -9.61 -15.69
CA LYS A 127 6.11 -10.91 -15.49
C LYS A 127 7.52 -10.69 -14.93
N ASP A 128 8.14 -11.76 -14.44
CA ASP A 128 9.54 -11.76 -13.99
C ASP A 128 9.83 -10.81 -12.81
N LEU A 129 8.79 -10.49 -12.03
CA LEU A 129 8.91 -9.81 -10.75
C LEU A 129 9.17 -10.83 -9.63
N ASP A 130 9.78 -10.38 -8.54
CA ASP A 130 10.10 -11.18 -7.36
C ASP A 130 8.82 -11.72 -6.69
N GLY A 131 8.77 -13.04 -6.46
CA GLY A 131 7.61 -13.73 -5.90
C GLY A 131 7.30 -13.40 -4.44
N HIS A 132 8.15 -12.63 -3.75
CA HIS A 132 7.89 -12.14 -2.40
C HIS A 132 6.95 -10.91 -2.35
N VAL A 133 6.63 -10.32 -3.51
CA VAL A 133 5.67 -9.21 -3.64
C VAL A 133 4.46 -9.67 -4.48
N GLU A 134 3.29 -9.74 -3.85
CA GLU A 134 2.03 -9.99 -4.53
C GLU A 134 1.38 -8.69 -4.99
N ILE A 135 1.10 -8.58 -6.29
CA ILE A 135 0.39 -7.44 -6.87
C ILE A 135 -1.09 -7.80 -6.98
N LEU A 136 -1.95 -6.99 -6.36
CA LEU A 136 -3.39 -7.24 -6.23
C LEU A 136 -4.22 -6.03 -6.67
N TYR A 137 -5.41 -6.30 -7.21
CA TYR A 137 -6.44 -5.27 -7.29
C TYR A 137 -7.02 -4.94 -5.90
N PRO A 138 -7.61 -3.74 -5.72
CA PRO A 138 -8.18 -3.35 -4.43
C PRO A 138 -9.22 -4.32 -3.87
N ASP A 139 -10.10 -4.89 -4.71
CA ASP A 139 -11.13 -5.84 -4.30
C ASP A 139 -10.57 -7.22 -3.93
N GLU A 140 -9.48 -7.64 -4.60
CA GLU A 140 -8.74 -8.86 -4.26
C GLU A 140 -8.11 -8.73 -2.88
N PHE A 141 -7.44 -7.60 -2.60
CA PHE A 141 -6.87 -7.31 -1.29
C PHE A 141 -7.93 -7.29 -0.19
N LEU A 142 -9.06 -6.63 -0.42
CA LEU A 142 -10.17 -6.61 0.54
C LEU A 142 -10.76 -8.01 0.79
N THR A 143 -10.87 -8.82 -0.26
CA THR A 143 -11.34 -10.20 -0.14
C THR A 143 -10.36 -11.05 0.67
N LEU A 144 -9.06 -10.88 0.42
CA LEU A 144 -7.99 -11.52 1.18
C LEU A 144 -8.08 -11.18 2.67
N VAL A 145 -8.15 -9.88 3.02
CA VAL A 145 -8.29 -9.41 4.40
C VAL A 145 -9.52 -10.03 5.08
N ARG A 146 -10.68 -10.01 4.41
CA ARG A 146 -11.93 -10.58 4.95
C ARG A 146 -11.81 -12.08 5.21
N ARG A 147 -11.25 -12.83 4.26
CA ARG A 147 -11.05 -14.28 4.39
C ARG A 147 -10.09 -14.63 5.52
N SER A 148 -8.97 -13.92 5.62
CA SER A 148 -7.98 -14.14 6.67
C SER A 148 -8.56 -13.88 8.06
N ARG A 149 -9.36 -12.82 8.23
CA ARG A 149 -10.09 -12.54 9.48
C ARG A 149 -11.11 -13.63 9.83
N ALA A 150 -11.88 -14.09 8.84
CA ALA A 150 -12.86 -15.16 9.03
C ALA A 150 -12.19 -16.49 9.43
N ALA A 151 -11.06 -16.83 8.81
CA ALA A 151 -10.31 -18.04 9.13
C ALA A 151 -9.82 -18.07 10.59
N LEU A 152 -9.33 -16.94 11.11
CA LEU A 152 -8.91 -16.83 12.51
C LEU A 152 -10.08 -16.92 13.49
N ALA A 153 -11.23 -16.33 13.15
CA ALA A 153 -12.43 -16.46 13.96
C ALA A 153 -12.90 -17.93 14.07
N VAL A 154 -12.84 -18.69 12.97
CA VAL A 154 -13.20 -20.12 12.94
C VAL A 154 -12.15 -20.98 13.65
N GLY A 155 -10.85 -20.66 13.51
CA GLY A 155 -9.76 -21.37 14.19
C GLY A 155 -9.79 -21.22 15.72
N GLY A 156 -10.24 -20.07 16.22
CA GLY A 156 -10.47 -19.82 17.65
C GLY A 156 -11.69 -20.54 18.24
N MET A 157 -12.59 -21.06 17.41
CA MET A 157 -13.80 -21.78 17.81
C MET A 157 -13.64 -23.31 17.89
N ARG A 158 -12.43 -23.86 17.79
CA ARG A 158 -12.23 -25.30 18.05
C ARG A 158 -12.57 -25.61 19.51
N PRO A 159 -13.51 -26.54 19.79
CA PRO A 159 -13.86 -26.89 21.16
C PRO A 159 -12.64 -27.51 21.84
N ARG A 160 -12.34 -27.04 23.05
CA ARG A 160 -11.44 -27.75 23.97
C ARG A 160 -12.10 -29.07 24.32
N SER A 161 -11.76 -30.12 23.60
CA SER A 161 -12.04 -31.49 24.02
C SER A 161 -11.17 -31.79 25.23
N HIS A 162 -11.84 -31.82 26.40
CA HIS A 162 -11.34 -32.40 27.64
C HIS A 162 -11.30 -33.93 27.54
#